data_AF-A0AAV4D4X6-F1
#
_entry.id   AF-A0AAV4D4X6-F1
#
_cell.length_a   1.000
_cell.length_b   1.000
_cell.length_c   1.000
_cell.angle_alpha   90.00
_cell.angle_beta   90.00
_cell.angle_gamma   90.00
#
_symmetry.space_group_name_H-M   'P 1'
#
loop_
_entity.id
_entity.type
_entity.pdbx_description
1 polymer ?
#
loop_
_entity_poly.entity_id
_entity_poly.type
_entity_poly.pdbx_seq_one_letter_code
_entity_poly.pdbx_strand_id
1 'polypeptide(L)'
;MPCGSCSSENRHLHDSNEELNAQLLHQCIGEGKSLLEGSSAGQSLAQELEHLTKEELLAQLKMERDVNFRLKQYVDRIIITILEKNPSLLEITVR
;
A
#
# COMPACT_ATOMS: atom_id res chain seq x y z
N MET A 1 -31.32 -47.64 -44.27
CA MET A 1 -29.88 -47.72 -43.92
C MET A 1 -29.27 -46.34 -44.05
N PRO A 2 -28.26 -45.98 -43.25
CA PRO A 2 -28.37 -45.56 -41.87
C PRO A 2 -28.31 -44.03 -41.73
N CYS A 3 -29.09 -43.48 -40.80
CA CYS A 3 -28.99 -42.10 -40.30
C CYS A 3 -27.69 -41.92 -39.45
N GLY A 4 -26.56 -42.41 -39.95
CA GLY A 4 -25.28 -42.45 -39.25
C GLY A 4 -24.41 -41.25 -39.55
N SER A 5 -24.35 -40.80 -40.81
CA SER A 5 -23.56 -39.64 -41.23
C SER A 5 -24.13 -38.33 -40.66
N CYS A 6 -25.43 -38.09 -40.85
CA CYS A 6 -26.11 -36.89 -40.34
C CYS A 6 -26.08 -36.79 -38.81
N SER A 7 -26.19 -37.92 -38.09
CA SER A 7 -26.04 -37.93 -36.64
C SER A 7 -24.60 -37.67 -36.19
N SER A 8 -23.61 -38.12 -36.97
CA SER A 8 -22.19 -37.88 -36.70
C SER A 8 -21.80 -36.43 -36.99
N GLU A 9 -22.32 -35.84 -38.07
CA GLU A 9 -22.12 -34.43 -38.42
C GLU A 9 -22.80 -33.50 -37.40
N ASN A 10 -24.03 -33.79 -36.97
CA ASN A 10 -24.68 -33.03 -35.90
C ASN A 10 -23.91 -33.12 -34.58
N ARG A 11 -23.35 -34.30 -34.27
CA ARG A 11 -22.50 -34.48 -33.08
C ARG A 11 -21.20 -33.67 -33.20
N HIS A 12 -20.54 -33.72 -34.35
CA HIS A 12 -19.33 -32.93 -34.61
C HIS A 12 -19.60 -31.41 -34.53
N LEU A 13 -20.74 -30.95 -35.08
CA LEU A 13 -21.15 -29.56 -34.98
C LEU A 13 -21.46 -29.15 -33.54
N HIS A 14 -22.09 -30.03 -32.75
CA HIS A 14 -22.34 -29.79 -31.34
C HIS A 14 -21.04 -29.68 -30.53
N ASP A 15 -20.12 -30.64 -30.72
CA ASP A 15 -18.83 -30.65 -30.03
C ASP A 15 -18.00 -29.39 -30.39
N SER A 16 -18.04 -28.97 -31.67
CA SER A 16 -17.36 -27.74 -32.11
C SER A 16 -18.03 -26.47 -31.55
N ASN A 17 -19.34 -26.47 -31.33
CA ASN A 17 -20.05 -25.34 -30.72
C ASN A 17 -19.74 -25.23 -29.23
N GLU A 18 -19.67 -26.36 -28.53
CA GLU A 18 -19.32 -26.42 -27.11
C GLU A 18 -17.88 -25.91 -26.87
N GLU A 19 -16.94 -26.31 -27.73
CA GLU A 19 -15.55 -25.83 -27.69
C GLU A 19 -15.46 -24.32 -27.97
N LEU A 20 -16.18 -23.81 -28.98
CA LEU A 20 -16.21 -22.37 -29.27
C LEU A 20 -16.80 -21.56 -28.12
N ASN A 21 -17.87 -22.06 -27.47
CA ASN A 21 -18.44 -21.42 -26.30
C ASN A 21 -17.48 -21.43 -25.11
N ALA A 22 -16.72 -22.51 -24.91
CA ALA A 22 -15.69 -22.58 -23.87
C ALA A 22 -14.56 -21.58 -24.12
N GLN A 23 -14.11 -21.44 -25.37
CA GLN A 23 -13.10 -20.45 -25.76
C GLN A 23 -13.60 -19.02 -25.58
N LEU A 24 -14.84 -18.73 -25.99
CA LEU A 24 -15.46 -17.42 -25.80
C LEU A 24 -15.58 -17.07 -24.32
N LEU A 25 -16.03 -18.01 -23.48
CA LEU A 25 -16.12 -17.81 -22.03
C LEU A 25 -14.74 -17.54 -21.43
N HIS A 26 -13.73 -18.31 -21.81
CA HIS A 26 -12.35 -18.11 -21.35
C HIS A 26 -11.81 -16.74 -21.76
N GLN A 27 -12.07 -16.31 -22.99
CA GLN A 27 -11.68 -15.00 -23.49
C GLN A 27 -12.39 -13.87 -22.73
N CYS A 28 -13.71 -13.96 -22.53
CA CYS A 28 -14.46 -12.98 -21.75
C CYS A 28 -13.97 -12.88 -20.30
N ILE A 29 -13.61 -14.00 -19.66
CA ILE A 29 -13.03 -14.00 -18.31
C ILE A 29 -11.64 -13.37 -18.31
N GLY A 30 -10.80 -13.69 -19.31
CA GLY A 30 -9.46 -13.11 -19.46
C GLY A 30 -9.52 -11.59 -19.67
N GLU A 31 -10.42 -11.12 -20.53
CA GLU A 31 -10.68 -9.70 -20.76
C GLU A 31 -11.25 -9.03 -19.51
N GLY A 32 -12.20 -9.66 -18.80
CA GLY A 32 -12.74 -9.17 -17.53
C GLY A 32 -11.67 -9.06 -16.43
N LYS A 33 -10.74 -10.02 -16.34
CA LYS A 33 -9.57 -9.95 -15.46
C LYS A 33 -8.65 -8.82 -15.88
N SER A 34 -8.34 -8.68 -17.16
CA SER A 34 -7.50 -7.59 -17.67
C SER A 34 -8.13 -6.21 -17.44
N LEU A 35 -9.46 -6.09 -17.44
CA LEU A 35 -10.19 -4.87 -17.10
C LEU A 35 -10.18 -4.58 -15.58
N LEU A 36 -10.24 -5.62 -14.74
CA LEU A 36 -10.06 -5.48 -13.28
C LEU A 36 -8.60 -5.16 -12.90
N GLU A 37 -7.64 -5.75 -13.60
CA GLU A 37 -6.20 -5.53 -13.41
C GLU A 37 -5.78 -4.15 -13.95
N GLY A 38 -6.34 -3.74 -15.10
CA GLY A 38 -6.26 -2.37 -15.63
C GLY A 38 -7.06 -1.34 -14.83
N SER A 39 -7.93 -1.79 -13.92
CA SER A 39 -8.49 -0.99 -12.83
C SER A 39 -7.53 -0.83 -11.65
N SER A 40 -6.23 -0.68 -11.96
CA SER A 40 -5.33 0.24 -11.26
C SER A 40 -5.89 1.67 -11.14
N ALA A 41 -7.09 1.97 -11.67
CA ALA A 41 -7.93 3.09 -11.23
C ALA A 41 -8.45 2.97 -9.77
N GLY A 42 -8.35 1.79 -9.14
CA GLY A 42 -8.53 1.59 -7.71
C GLY A 42 -7.34 2.07 -6.86
N GLN A 43 -6.19 2.34 -7.49
CA GLN A 43 -5.09 3.11 -6.92
C GLN A 43 -5.33 4.61 -7.14
N SER A 44 -6.59 5.01 -6.91
CA SER A 44 -7.10 6.37 -7.08
C SER A 44 -6.40 7.35 -6.15
N LEU A 45 -6.44 8.64 -6.50
CA LEU A 45 -6.02 9.83 -5.74
C LEU A 45 -6.10 9.69 -4.20
N ALA A 46 -7.08 8.97 -3.65
CA ALA A 46 -7.17 8.67 -2.22
C ALA A 46 -5.92 7.98 -1.64
N GLN A 47 -5.32 7.04 -2.37
CA GLN A 47 -4.11 6.32 -1.94
C GLN A 47 -2.86 7.21 -2.05
N GLU A 48 -2.80 8.09 -3.07
CA GLU A 48 -1.76 9.13 -3.18
C GLU A 48 -1.92 10.20 -2.09
N LEU A 49 -3.15 10.62 -1.77
CA LEU A 49 -3.45 11.54 -0.68
C LEU A 49 -3.12 10.92 0.69
N GLU A 50 -3.48 9.66 0.95
CA GLU A 50 -3.09 8.95 2.17
C GLU A 50 -1.57 8.80 2.29
N HIS A 51 -0.88 8.49 1.19
CA HIS A 51 0.57 8.40 1.16
C HIS A 51 1.22 9.75 1.45
N LEU A 52 0.78 10.82 0.79
CA LEU A 52 1.24 12.19 1.02
C LEU A 52 1.05 12.60 2.48
N THR A 53 -0.13 12.35 3.04
CA THR A 53 -0.46 12.67 4.44
C THR A 53 0.43 11.91 5.42
N LYS A 54 0.75 10.64 5.12
CA LYS A 54 1.66 9.82 5.93
C LYS A 54 3.10 10.35 5.86
N GLU A 55 3.58 10.73 4.68
CA GLU A 55 4.91 11.30 4.51
C GLU A 55 5.05 12.63 5.26
N GLU A 56 4.04 13.50 5.17
CA GLU A 56 3.98 14.75 5.91
C GLU A 56 4.00 14.52 7.43
N LEU A 57 3.22 13.55 7.93
CA LEU A 57 3.20 13.19 9.34
C LEU A 57 4.56 12.65 9.82
N LEU A 58 5.20 11.80 9.02
CA LEU A 58 6.54 11.28 9.32
C LEU A 58 7.59 12.38 9.29
N ALA A 59 7.48 13.33 8.36
CA ALA A 59 8.37 14.48 8.26
C ALA A 59 8.22 15.40 9.48
N GLN A 60 7.00 15.71 9.90
CA GLN A 60 6.72 16.46 11.12
C GLN A 60 7.25 15.75 12.37
N LEU A 61 6.99 14.44 12.50
CA LEU A 61 7.51 13.64 13.62
C LEU A 61 9.04 13.63 13.66
N LYS A 62 9.69 13.54 12.49
CA LYS A 62 11.15 13.61 12.38
C LYS A 62 11.67 14.98 12.80
N MET A 63 11.02 16.06 12.37
CA MET A 63 11.39 17.43 12.73
C MET A 63 11.25 17.66 14.23
N GLU A 64 10.14 17.23 14.84
CA GLU A 64 9.93 17.29 16.29
C GLU A 64 10.99 16.52 17.07
N ARG A 65 11.35 15.31 16.60
CA ARG A 65 12.43 14.51 17.21
C ARG A 65 13.78 15.20 17.11
N ASP A 66 14.08 15.84 15.98
CA ASP A 66 15.33 16.57 15.79
C ASP A 66 15.41 17.79 16.70
N VAL A 67 14.33 18.57 16.78
CA VAL A 67 14.22 19.70 17.71
C VAL A 67 14.41 19.23 19.16
N ASN A 68 13.72 18.16 19.56
CA ASN A 68 13.84 17.61 20.91
C ASN A 68 15.28 17.12 21.20
N PHE A 69 15.92 16.46 20.23
CA PHE A 69 17.31 16.04 20.35
C PHE A 69 18.26 17.23 20.56
N ARG A 70 18.10 18.29 19.77
CA ARG A 70 18.90 19.52 19.90
C ARG A 70 18.64 20.23 21.22
N LEU A 71 17.39 20.24 21.71
CA LEU A 71 17.04 20.77 23.02
C LEU A 71 17.71 19.97 24.15
N LYS A 72 17.69 18.63 24.08
CA LYS A 72 18.41 17.77 25.04
C LYS A 72 19.91 18.09 25.08
N GLN A 73 20.56 18.17 23.92
CA GLN A 73 21.98 18.52 23.83
C GLN A 73 22.27 19.92 24.41
N TYR A 74 21.38 20.87 24.20
CA TYR A 74 21.52 22.21 24.77
C TYR A 74 21.39 22.21 26.29
N VAL A 75 20.40 21.50 26.83
CA VAL A 75 20.24 21.29 28.27
C VAL A 75 21.47 20.61 28.85
N ASP A 76 21.97 19.55 28.22
CA ASP A 76 23.18 18.84 28.69
C ASP A 76 24.38 19.79 28.82
N ARG A 77 24.60 20.67 27.83
CA ARG A 77 25.67 21.68 27.90
C ARG A 77 25.49 22.66 29.06
N ILE A 78 24.27 23.11 29.31
CA ILE A 78 23.97 23.99 30.45
C ILE A 78 24.25 23.25 31.76
N ILE A 79 23.75 22.02 31.91
CA ILE A 79 23.92 21.22 33.12
C ILE A 79 25.40 20.97 33.40
N ILE A 80 26.20 20.59 32.39
CA ILE A 80 27.65 20.44 32.52
C ILE A 80 28.28 21.74 33.02
N THR A 81 27.93 22.88 32.40
CA THR A 81 28.46 24.18 32.80
C THR A 81 28.12 24.54 34.26
N ILE A 82 26.91 24.21 34.71
CA ILE A 82 26.47 24.43 36.09
C ILE A 82 27.25 23.53 37.05
N LEU A 83 27.42 22.25 36.71
CA LEU A 83 28.19 21.29 37.52
C LEU A 83 29.64 21.74 37.72
N GLU A 84 30.26 22.35 36.71
CA GLU A 84 31.63 22.87 36.79
C GLU A 84 31.77 24.16 37.60
N LYS A 85 30.75 25.04 37.56
CA LYS A 85 30.86 26.40 38.13
C LYS A 85 30.17 26.58 39.47
N ASN A 86 28.94 26.07 39.61
CA ASN A 86 28.14 26.24 40.83
C ASN A 86 27.06 25.15 40.94
N PRO A 87 27.39 23.95 41.43
CA PRO A 87 26.49 22.80 41.43
C PRO A 87 25.27 22.95 42.35
N SER A 88 25.30 23.86 43.34
CA SER A 88 24.15 24.08 44.25
C SER A 88 22.91 24.64 43.55
N LEU A 89 23.06 25.21 42.34
CA LEU A 89 21.92 25.63 41.52
C LEU A 89 21.01 24.47 41.08
N LEU A 90 21.51 23.23 41.13
CA LEU A 90 20.72 22.02 40.84
C LEU A 90 20.10 21.39 42.10
N GLU A 91 20.27 22.02 43.28
CA GLU A 91 19.70 21.52 44.51
C GLU A 91 18.17 21.64 44.49
N ILE A 92 17.48 20.52 44.71
CA ILE A 92 16.03 20.49 44.81
C ILE A 92 15.64 20.56 46.28
N THR A 93 15.35 21.77 46.77
CA THR A 93 14.70 21.96 48.07
C THR A 93 13.22 21.59 47.98
N VAL A 94 12.90 20.32 48.19
CA VAL A 94 11.53 19.89 48.50
C VAL A 94 11.24 20.29 49.95
N ARG A 95 10.23 21.13 50.16
CA ARG A 95 9.64 21.43 51.49
C ARG A 95 8.32 20.69 51.65
#